data_AF-A0A4S9SDH1-F1
#
_entry.id   AF-A0A4S9SDH1-F1
#
_cell.length_a   1.000
_cell.length_b   1.000
_cell.length_c   1.000
_cell.angle_alpha   90.00
_cell.angle_beta   90.00
_cell.angle_gamma   90.00
#
_symmetry.space_group_name_H-M   'P 1'
#
loop_
_entity.id
_entity.type
_entity.pdbx_description
1 polymer ?
#
loop_
_entity_poly.entity_id
_entity_poly.type
_entity_poly.pdbx_seq_one_letter_code
_entity_poly.pdbx_strand_id
1 'polypeptide(L)'
;MSTCPVSETRLSQIAADACDNAFSSATSYNHAQTEQWNSDIIKGILTALISESKGEVQYKFAVNSTIIQHLTDPRPAGSDASPTPTTGTGTVGRRGMHSATGAYWNTEKDGIWNYKYEGGEAKGMDVVVCVMWVAN
;
A
#
# COMPACT_ATOMS: atom_id res chain seq x y z
N MET A 1 -4.97 19.83 13.24
CA MET A 1 -4.78 18.80 12.20
C MET A 1 -3.29 18.63 12.07
N SER A 2 -2.76 17.39 12.20
CA SER A 2 -1.33 17.12 12.06
C SER A 2 -0.86 17.59 10.68
N THR A 3 0.10 18.51 10.63
CA THR A 3 0.67 18.99 9.37
C THR A 3 1.68 17.98 8.86
N CYS A 4 1.26 17.10 7.94
CA CYS A 4 2.18 16.22 7.25
C CYS A 4 3.30 17.05 6.59
N PRO A 5 4.59 16.61 6.65
CA PRO A 5 5.69 17.33 6.02
C PRO A 5 5.58 17.47 4.51
N VAL A 6 4.73 16.68 3.87
CA VAL A 6 4.44 16.68 2.44
C VAL A 6 2.91 16.75 2.26
N SER A 7 2.42 17.46 1.24
CA SER A 7 0.97 17.54 1.01
C SER A 7 0.37 16.16 0.70
N GLU A 8 -0.88 15.91 1.10
CA GLU A 8 -1.54 14.61 0.87
C GLU A 8 -1.65 14.26 -0.62
N THR A 9 -1.89 15.26 -1.49
CA THR A 9 -1.86 15.08 -2.94
C THR A 9 -0.50 14.57 -3.41
N ARG A 10 0.58 15.12 -2.85
CA ARG A 10 1.94 14.71 -3.21
C ARG A 10 2.30 13.33 -2.64
N LEU A 11 1.86 13.00 -1.42
CA LEU A 11 1.99 11.64 -0.87
C LEU A 11 1.31 10.60 -1.76
N SER A 12 0.11 10.92 -2.25
CA SER A 12 -0.64 10.05 -3.17
C SER A 12 0.14 9.79 -4.46
N GLN A 13 0.76 10.83 -5.02
CA GLN A 13 1.62 10.71 -6.20
C GLN A 13 2.87 9.86 -5.91
N ILE A 14 3.59 10.16 -4.84
CA ILE A 14 4.79 9.40 -4.44
C ILE A 14 4.47 7.90 -4.27
N ALA A 15 3.35 7.58 -3.61
CA ALA A 15 2.94 6.20 -3.40
C ALA A 15 2.52 5.51 -4.71
N ALA A 16 1.77 6.21 -5.57
CA ALA A 16 1.39 5.71 -6.90
C ALA A 16 2.61 5.42 -7.76
N ASP A 17 3.52 6.40 -7.89
CA ASP A 17 4.75 6.28 -8.68
C ASP A 17 5.63 5.11 -8.18
N ALA A 18 5.77 4.96 -6.86
CA ALA A 18 6.53 3.86 -6.27
C ALA A 18 5.90 2.48 -6.60
N CYS A 19 4.57 2.37 -6.55
CA CYS A 19 3.85 1.16 -6.92
C CYS A 19 3.98 0.87 -8.43
N ASP A 20 3.73 1.86 -9.28
CA ASP A 20 3.84 1.74 -10.75
C ASP A 20 5.23 1.27 -11.16
N ASN A 21 6.28 1.83 -10.56
CA ASN A 21 7.66 1.42 -10.81
C ASN A 21 7.93 -0.02 -10.37
N ALA A 22 7.51 -0.41 -9.16
CA ALA A 22 7.70 -1.76 -8.64
C ALA A 22 6.97 -2.82 -9.49
N PHE A 23 5.82 -2.48 -10.08
CA PHE A 23 5.00 -3.37 -10.89
C PHE A 23 5.15 -3.17 -12.40
N SER A 24 6.13 -2.39 -12.85
CA SER A 24 6.31 -2.03 -14.27
C SER A 24 6.38 -3.22 -15.23
N SER A 25 6.91 -4.36 -14.76
CA SER A 25 7.00 -5.62 -15.52
C SER A 25 5.97 -6.68 -15.11
N ALA A 26 5.17 -6.42 -14.07
CA ALA A 26 4.23 -7.38 -13.52
C ALA A 26 2.93 -7.38 -14.34
N THR A 27 2.56 -8.54 -14.88
CA THR A 27 1.27 -8.75 -15.56
C THR A 27 0.23 -9.40 -14.64
N SER A 28 0.67 -10.04 -13.56
CA SER A 28 -0.17 -10.71 -12.56
C SER A 28 0.55 -10.77 -11.22
N TYR A 29 -0.20 -11.06 -10.15
CA TYR A 29 0.37 -11.35 -8.84
C TYR A 29 1.37 -12.52 -8.91
N ASN A 30 2.54 -12.34 -8.29
CA ASN A 30 3.55 -13.36 -8.14
C ASN A 30 4.08 -13.37 -6.70
N HIS A 31 3.75 -14.43 -5.96
CA HIS A 31 4.14 -14.58 -4.56
C HIS A 31 5.66 -14.45 -4.35
N ALA A 32 6.46 -15.04 -5.24
CA ALA A 32 7.92 -15.04 -5.16
C ALA A 32 8.54 -13.64 -5.34
N GLN A 33 7.80 -12.69 -5.90
CA GLN A 33 8.28 -11.32 -6.13
C GLN A 33 7.77 -10.31 -5.09
N THR A 34 6.82 -10.69 -4.23
CA THR A 34 6.20 -9.75 -3.28
C THR A 34 7.19 -9.15 -2.28
N GLU A 35 8.25 -9.87 -1.90
CA GLU A 35 9.31 -9.33 -1.04
C GLU A 35 10.07 -8.21 -1.74
N GLN A 36 10.47 -8.44 -2.98
CA GLN A 36 11.17 -7.45 -3.81
C GLN A 36 10.27 -6.23 -4.07
N TRP A 37 9.03 -6.45 -4.48
CA TRP A 37 8.08 -5.36 -4.74
C TRP A 37 7.82 -4.50 -3.50
N ASN A 38 7.56 -5.10 -2.33
CA ASN A 38 7.40 -4.32 -1.10
C ASN A 38 8.67 -3.55 -0.75
N SER A 39 9.84 -4.17 -0.92
CA SER A 39 11.12 -3.50 -0.67
C SER A 39 11.33 -2.29 -1.58
N ASP A 40 10.97 -2.40 -2.86
CA ASP A 40 11.13 -1.31 -3.83
C ASP A 40 10.13 -0.18 -3.58
N ILE A 41 8.87 -0.51 -3.26
CA ILE A 41 7.86 0.48 -2.85
C ILE A 41 8.32 1.25 -1.62
N ILE A 42 8.73 0.54 -0.56
CA ILE A 42 9.17 1.15 0.71
C ILE A 42 10.38 2.07 0.46
N LYS A 43 11.39 1.60 -0.29
CA LYS A 43 12.58 2.39 -0.62
C LYS A 43 12.22 3.63 -1.43
N GLY A 44 11.38 3.49 -2.45
CA GLY A 44 10.95 4.59 -3.31
C GLY A 44 10.26 5.70 -2.53
N ILE A 45 9.30 5.33 -1.67
CA ILE A 45 8.56 6.27 -0.82
C ILE A 45 9.51 6.94 0.19
N LEU A 46 10.31 6.16 0.94
CA LEU A 46 11.24 6.73 1.92
C LEU A 46 12.23 7.72 1.29
N THR A 47 12.76 7.40 0.11
CA THR A 47 13.70 8.27 -0.62
C THR A 47 13.03 9.60 -0.98
N ALA A 48 11.81 9.56 -1.50
CA ALA A 48 11.07 10.76 -1.86
C ALA A 48 10.71 11.61 -0.63
N LEU A 49 10.22 10.99 0.44
CA LEU A 49 9.88 11.67 1.70
C LEU A 49 11.08 12.41 2.28
N ILE A 50 12.22 11.73 2.41
CA ILE A 50 13.46 12.33 2.95
C ILE A 50 13.94 13.49 2.06
N SER A 51 13.77 13.38 0.75
CA SER A 51 14.18 14.43 -0.18
C SER A 51 13.29 15.67 -0.09
N GLU A 52 11.97 15.47 0.01
CA GLU A 52 10.97 16.54 -0.05
C GLU A 52 10.63 17.15 1.32
N SER A 53 10.96 16.47 2.43
CA SER A 53 10.73 16.95 3.80
C SER A 53 11.91 17.74 4.39
N LYS A 54 12.81 18.27 3.55
CA LYS A 54 13.96 19.05 4.03
C LYS A 54 13.49 20.41 4.54
N GLY A 55 13.55 20.61 5.85
CA GLY A 55 13.17 21.87 6.50
C GLY A 55 13.82 22.02 7.87
N GLU A 56 13.34 23.00 8.63
CA GLU A 56 13.81 23.25 10.00
C GLU A 56 13.44 22.09 10.95
N VAL A 57 12.24 21.53 10.80
CA VAL A 57 11.80 20.35 11.54
C VAL A 57 12.30 19.09 10.82
N GLN A 58 12.95 18.21 11.57
CA GLN A 58 13.41 16.91 11.08
C GLN A 58 12.40 15.83 11.43
N TYR A 59 12.21 14.87 10.54
CA TYR A 59 11.24 13.79 10.74
C TYR A 59 11.91 12.43 10.65
N LYS A 60 11.44 11.49 11.46
CA LYS A 60 11.66 10.06 11.25
C LYS A 60 10.44 9.50 10.52
N PHE A 61 10.68 8.68 9.50
CA PHE A 61 9.62 8.07 8.70
C PHE A 61 9.58 6.55 8.92
N ALA A 62 8.37 6.01 8.90
CA ALA A 62 8.12 4.58 8.77
C ALA A 62 7.13 4.35 7.62
N VAL A 63 7.43 3.40 6.75
CA VAL A 63 6.55 3.02 5.63
C VAL A 63 6.26 1.54 5.73
N ASN A 64 4.98 1.19 5.78
CA ASN A 64 4.48 -0.17 5.66
C ASN A 64 3.82 -0.32 4.28
N SER A 65 4.13 -1.42 3.59
CA SER A 65 3.52 -1.80 2.32
C SER A 65 3.00 -3.23 2.44
N THR A 66 1.76 -3.45 2.03
CA THR A 66 1.09 -4.74 2.06
C THR A 66 0.50 -5.05 0.68
N ILE A 67 0.91 -6.18 0.08
CA ILE A 67 0.38 -6.68 -1.20
C ILE A 67 -0.56 -7.85 -0.91
N ILE A 68 -1.77 -7.80 -1.46
CA ILE A 68 -2.86 -8.73 -1.16
C ILE A 68 -3.29 -9.39 -2.46
N GLN A 69 -3.14 -10.71 -2.56
CA GLN A 69 -3.62 -11.46 -3.71
C GLN A 69 -5.16 -11.50 -3.72
N HIS A 70 -5.77 -11.26 -4.89
CA HIS A 70 -7.18 -11.55 -5.09
C HIS A 70 -7.43 -13.07 -5.04
N LEU A 71 -8.67 -13.49 -4.78
CA LEU A 71 -8.98 -14.91 -4.93
C LEU A 71 -8.82 -15.31 -6.40
N THR A 72 -8.53 -16.58 -6.68
CA THR A 72 -8.51 -17.16 -8.03
C THR A 72 -9.30 -18.46 -8.02
N ASP A 73 -9.92 -18.81 -9.14
CA ASP A 73 -10.62 -20.08 -9.34
C ASP A 73 -9.81 -21.03 -10.24
N PRO A 74 -9.79 -22.36 -9.96
CA PRO A 74 -10.39 -23.00 -8.80
C PRO A 74 -9.58 -22.69 -7.54
N ARG A 75 -10.30 -22.44 -6.43
CA ARG A 75 -9.63 -22.07 -5.19
C ARG A 75 -8.82 -23.24 -4.61
N PRO A 76 -7.69 -22.96 -3.93
CA PRO A 76 -6.96 -23.96 -3.15
C PRO A 76 -7.87 -24.63 -2.11
N ALA A 77 -7.68 -25.93 -1.89
CA ALA A 77 -8.44 -26.73 -0.93
C ALA A 77 -8.36 -26.12 0.49
N GLY A 78 -9.51 -25.97 1.16
CA GLY A 78 -9.61 -25.37 2.50
C GLY A 78 -10.12 -23.92 2.54
N SER A 79 -10.62 -23.38 1.42
CA SER A 79 -11.32 -22.09 1.40
C SER A 79 -12.84 -22.28 1.50
N ASP A 80 -13.37 -22.14 2.71
CA ASP A 80 -14.82 -22.22 2.96
C ASP A 80 -15.53 -21.01 2.34
N ALA A 81 -16.16 -21.23 1.18
CA ALA A 81 -17.40 -20.57 0.72
C ALA A 81 -17.71 -21.05 -0.71
N SER A 82 -18.49 -22.11 -0.92
CA SER A 82 -18.91 -22.55 -2.26
C SER A 82 -19.45 -21.37 -3.11
N PRO A 83 -18.99 -21.09 -4.35
CA PRO A 83 -19.57 -20.03 -5.14
C PRO A 83 -20.72 -20.63 -5.95
N THR A 84 -21.93 -20.14 -5.72
CA THR A 84 -22.99 -20.24 -6.73
C THR A 84 -22.46 -19.57 -7.99
N PRO A 85 -22.43 -20.25 -9.16
CA PRO A 85 -21.89 -19.66 -10.38
C PRO A 85 -22.86 -18.59 -10.87
N THR A 86 -22.60 -17.32 -10.56
CA THR A 86 -23.26 -16.21 -11.24
C THR A 86 -22.66 -16.11 -12.64
N THR A 87 -23.49 -16.42 -13.64
CA THR A 87 -23.25 -16.22 -15.06
C THR A 87 -23.02 -14.73 -15.34
N GLY A 88 -21.77 -14.29 -15.31
CA GLY A 88 -21.37 -12.94 -15.72
C GLY A 88 -19.97 -12.56 -15.24
N THR A 89 -19.01 -12.57 -16.16
CA THR A 89 -17.71 -11.86 -16.08
C THR A 89 -16.95 -11.94 -14.74
N GLY A 90 -16.35 -13.10 -14.46
CA GLY A 90 -14.94 -13.24 -14.03
C GLY A 90 -14.38 -12.37 -12.90
N THR A 91 -15.16 -11.95 -11.91
CA THR A 91 -14.62 -11.31 -10.70
C THR A 91 -14.56 -12.32 -9.57
N VAL A 92 -13.45 -13.04 -9.51
CA VAL A 92 -13.06 -13.80 -8.32
C VAL A 92 -12.97 -12.83 -7.13
N GLY A 93 -13.71 -13.11 -6.05
CA GLY A 93 -13.94 -12.16 -4.96
C GLY A 93 -12.65 -11.68 -4.24
N ARG A 94 -12.73 -10.54 -3.56
CA ARG A 94 -11.64 -10.06 -2.69
C ARG A 94 -11.73 -10.69 -1.29
N ARG A 95 -10.58 -10.89 -0.64
CA ARG A 95 -10.55 -11.21 0.80
C ARG A 95 -10.85 -9.94 1.61
N GLY A 96 -11.67 -10.05 2.66
CA GLY A 96 -11.85 -8.96 3.60
C GLY A 96 -10.58 -8.73 4.43
N MET A 97 -10.10 -7.49 4.48
CA MET A 97 -8.99 -7.08 5.34
C MET A 97 -9.33 -5.75 6.00
N HIS A 98 -9.22 -5.69 7.33
CA HIS A 98 -9.36 -4.47 8.11
C HIS A 98 -8.04 -4.18 8.82
N SER A 99 -7.51 -2.98 8.63
CA SER A 99 -6.27 -2.51 9.27
C SER A 99 -6.55 -1.25 10.07
N ALA A 100 -6.00 -1.18 11.28
CA ALA A 100 -6.09 -0.02 12.15
C ALA A 100 -4.75 0.19 12.87
N THR A 101 -4.36 1.44 13.02
CA THR A 101 -3.13 1.82 13.72
C THR A 101 -3.47 2.78 14.85
N GLY A 102 -2.96 2.51 16.05
CA GLY A 102 -3.00 3.41 17.20
C GLY A 102 -1.59 3.90 17.55
N ALA A 103 -1.49 5.11 18.10
CA ALA A 103 -0.22 5.69 18.51
C ALA A 103 -0.38 6.55 19.78
N TYR A 104 0.71 6.64 20.56
CA TYR A 104 0.87 7.60 21.65
C TYR A 104 2.01 8.56 21.29
N TRP A 105 1.66 9.76 20.84
CA TRP A 105 2.58 10.68 20.16
C TRP A 105 2.13 12.14 20.29
N ASN A 106 2.85 13.07 19.67
CA ASN A 106 2.43 14.46 19.57
C ASN A 106 1.37 14.63 18.46
N THR A 107 0.12 14.89 18.85
CA THR A 107 -1.03 15.01 17.92
C THR A 107 -0.98 16.21 16.98
N GLU A 108 -0.10 17.18 17.24
CA GLU A 108 0.07 18.36 16.40
C GLU A 108 1.12 18.16 15.30
N LYS A 109 2.11 17.28 15.54
CA LYS A 109 3.30 17.14 14.70
C LYS A 109 3.46 15.77 14.06
N ASP A 110 3.00 14.73 14.75
CA ASP A 110 3.15 13.34 14.34
C ASP A 110 1.87 12.85 13.69
N GLY A 111 1.99 11.92 12.75
CA GLY A 111 0.83 11.45 12.03
C GLY A 111 1.05 10.20 11.20
N ILE A 112 -0.07 9.75 10.64
CA ILE A 112 -0.19 8.60 9.76
C ILE A 112 -1.04 8.98 8.56
N TRP A 113 -0.70 8.42 7.42
CA TRP A 113 -1.47 8.51 6.19
C TRP A 113 -1.56 7.12 5.55
N ASN A 114 -2.74 6.76 5.06
CA ASN A 114 -3.00 5.47 4.43
C ASN A 114 -3.45 5.67 2.98
N TYR A 115 -3.01 4.76 2.12
CA TYR A 115 -3.28 4.81 0.68
C TYR A 115 -3.53 3.42 0.13
N LYS A 116 -4.56 3.33 -0.71
CA LYS A 116 -4.84 2.14 -1.50
C LYS A 116 -4.45 2.43 -2.95
N TYR A 117 -3.57 1.61 -3.51
CA TYR A 117 -3.15 1.72 -4.90
C TYR A 117 -4.13 0.97 -5.82
N GLU A 118 -4.69 1.69 -6.79
CA GLU A 118 -5.72 1.17 -7.69
C GLU A 118 -5.15 0.41 -8.90
N GLY A 119 -3.88 0.63 -9.27
CA GLY A 119 -3.27 0.00 -10.46
C GLY A 119 -2.92 -1.49 -10.30
N GLY A 120 -3.17 -2.06 -9.12
CA GLY A 120 -3.02 -3.49 -8.84
C GLY A 120 -4.20 -4.33 -9.34
N GLU A 121 -5.38 -3.73 -9.52
CA GLU A 121 -6.63 -4.45 -9.80
C GLU A 121 -6.52 -5.36 -11.02
N ALA A 122 -6.04 -4.81 -12.14
CA ALA A 122 -5.87 -5.54 -13.39
C ALA A 122 -4.82 -6.66 -13.31
N LYS A 123 -3.97 -6.65 -12.27
CA LYS A 123 -2.93 -7.65 -12.00
C LYS A 123 -3.37 -8.69 -10.96
N GLY A 124 -4.63 -8.63 -10.49
CA GLY A 124 -5.17 -9.59 -9.51
C GLY A 124 -4.63 -9.38 -8.10
N MET A 125 -4.30 -8.14 -7.72
CA MET A 125 -3.82 -7.80 -6.38
C MET A 125 -4.25 -6.41 -5.92
N ASP A 126 -4.43 -6.23 -4.62
CA ASP A 126 -4.53 -4.91 -3.99
C ASP A 126 -3.19 -4.57 -3.32
N VAL A 127 -2.86 -3.27 -3.25
CA VAL A 127 -1.70 -2.80 -2.48
C VAL A 127 -2.13 -1.68 -1.55
N VAL A 128 -1.79 -1.82 -0.27
CA VAL A 128 -2.06 -0.84 0.78
C VAL A 128 -0.74 -0.34 1.33
N VAL A 129 -0.59 0.99 1.35
CA VAL A 129 0.58 1.70 1.86
C VAL A 129 0.17 2.51 3.07
N CYS A 130 0.97 2.45 4.13
CA CYS A 130 0.84 3.27 5.33
C CYS A 130 2.15 4.03 5.54
N VAL A 131 2.07 5.35 5.59
CA VAL A 131 3.20 6.25 5.89
C VAL A 131 2.97 6.86 7.27
N MET A 132 3.95 6.75 8.15
CA MET A 132 3.99 7.44 9.45
C MET A 132 5.18 8.39 9.51
N TRP A 133 5.00 9.52 10.18
CA TRP A 133 6.06 10.48 10.48
C TRP A 133 6.04 10.86 11.95
N VAL A 134 7.23 11.04 12.52
CA VAL A 134 7.44 11.53 13.88
C VAL A 134 8.42 12.69 13.82
N ALA A 135 8.00 13.86 14.28
CA ALA A 135 8.85 15.04 14.35
C ALA A 135 9.89 14.88 15.47
N ASN A 136 11.15 15.25 15.19
CA ASN A 136 12.21 15.34 16.19
C ASN A 136 12.23 16.71 16.86
#